data_AF-A0A948B6T6-F1
#
_entry.id   AF-A0A948B6T6-F1
#
_cell.length_a   1.000
_cell.length_b   1.000
_cell.length_c   1.000
_cell.angle_alpha   90.00
_cell.angle_beta   90.00
_cell.angle_gamma   90.00
#
_symmetry.space_group_name_H-M   'P 1'
#
loop_
_entity.id
_entity.type
_entity.pdbx_description
1 polymer ?
#
loop_
_entity_poly.entity_id
_entity_poly.type
_entity_poly.pdbx_seq_one_letter_code
_entity_poly.pdbx_strand_id
1 'polypeptide(L)'
;DISTLLNISIFFFTYLLLIILGTIILLIFGNSLFDAVFQVISAIGTAGLQTMDLAAQSAFSKITLMILMLLGRLEIFPLLVLAGSLIRKR
;
A
#
# COMPACT_ATOMS: atom_id res chain seq x y z
N ASP A 1 9.94 -3.53 26.18
CA ASP A 1 10.02 -4.99 25.96
C ASP A 1 10.53 -5.29 24.57
N ILE A 2 11.46 -6.24 24.41
CA ILE A 2 12.05 -6.58 23.10
C ILE A 2 10.97 -6.98 22.07
N SER A 3 9.87 -7.57 22.54
CA SER A 3 8.69 -7.94 21.74
C SER A 3 7.99 -6.73 21.09
N THR A 4 7.93 -5.56 21.74
CA THR A 4 7.28 -4.38 21.15
C THR A 4 8.14 -3.78 20.04
N LEU A 5 9.47 -3.78 20.19
CA LEU A 5 10.40 -3.30 19.16
C LEU A 5 10.36 -4.16 17.88
N LEU A 6 10.22 -5.49 18.02
CA LEU A 6 10.07 -6.39 16.89
C LEU A 6 8.78 -6.12 16.11
N ASN A 7 7.66 -5.91 16.81
CA ASN A 7 6.38 -5.62 16.18
C ASN A 7 6.40 -4.31 15.38
N ILE A 8 7.01 -3.25 15.93
CA ILE A 8 7.17 -1.97 15.23
C ILE A 8 8.04 -2.12 13.98
N SER A 9 9.12 -2.91 14.07
CA SER A 9 10.01 -3.16 12.94
C SER A 9 9.30 -3.91 11.80
N ILE A 10 8.54 -4.95 12.12
CA ILE A 10 7.76 -5.73 11.13
C ILE A 10 6.71 -4.85 10.45
N PHE A 11 6.05 -3.99 11.21
CA PHE A 11 5.09 -3.02 10.68
C PHE A 11 5.76 -2.06 9.68
N PHE A 12 6.91 -1.48 10.07
CA PHE A 12 7.67 -0.57 9.22
C PHE A 12 8.10 -1.22 7.89
N PHE A 13 8.67 -2.43 7.95
CA PHE A 13 9.10 -3.16 6.75
C PHE A 13 7.93 -3.54 5.84
N THR A 14 6.78 -3.89 6.41
CA THR A 14 5.57 -4.21 5.64
C THR A 14 5.06 -2.99 4.88
N TYR A 15 5.04 -1.81 5.54
CA TYR A 15 4.69 -0.53 4.90
C TYR A 15 5.64 -0.20 3.73
N LEU A 16 6.95 -0.37 3.94
CA LEU A 16 7.94 -0.17 2.89
C LEU A 16 7.71 -1.08 1.68
N LEU A 17 7.41 -2.36 1.94
CA LEU A 17 7.17 -3.34 0.87
C LEU A 17 5.93 -2.97 0.05
N LEU A 18 4.85 -2.52 0.69
CA LEU A 18 3.64 -2.04 0.00
C LEU A 18 3.92 -0.81 -0.87
N ILE A 19 4.72 0.14 -0.39
CA ILE A 19 5.12 1.32 -1.17
C ILE A 19 5.89 0.90 -2.42
N ILE A 20 6.84 -0.02 -2.28
CA ILE A 20 7.66 -0.50 -3.41
C ILE A 20 6.79 -1.23 -4.43
N LEU A 21 5.93 -2.16 -3.99
CA LEU A 21 5.03 -2.91 -4.89
C LEU A 21 4.06 -1.98 -5.62
N GLY A 22 3.43 -1.05 -4.90
CA GLY A 22 2.52 -0.06 -5.51
C GLY A 22 3.23 0.79 -6.56
N THR A 23 4.46 1.23 -6.26
CA THR A 23 5.25 2.05 -7.18
C THR A 23 5.61 1.28 -8.45
N ILE A 24 6.05 0.02 -8.33
CA ILE A 24 6.38 -0.83 -9.49
C ILE A 24 5.17 -1.01 -10.40
N ILE A 25 3.99 -1.26 -9.83
CA ILE A 25 2.75 -1.44 -10.59
C ILE A 25 2.45 -0.18 -11.41
N LEU A 26 2.52 1.01 -10.80
CA LEU A 26 2.29 2.28 -11.50
C LEU A 26 3.35 2.56 -12.58
N LEU A 27 4.59 2.13 -12.36
CA LEU A 27 5.67 2.27 -13.34
C LEU A 27 5.41 1.46 -14.60
N ILE A 28 4.90 0.23 -14.45
CA ILE A 28 4.57 -0.65 -15.58
C ILE A 28 3.48 -0.01 -16.46
N PHE A 29 2.61 0.82 -15.90
CA PHE A 29 1.59 1.57 -16.65
C PHE A 29 2.11 2.88 -17.27
N GLY A 30 3.43 3.12 -17.27
CA GLY A 30 4.05 4.25 -17.96
C GLY A 30 4.05 5.56 -17.18
N ASN A 31 3.79 5.55 -15.86
CA ASN A 31 3.91 6.74 -15.03
C ASN A 31 5.37 7.07 -14.73
N SER A 32 5.65 8.36 -14.51
CA SER A 32 6.97 8.80 -14.04
C SER A 32 7.26 8.21 -12.66
N LEU A 33 8.55 7.94 -12.36
CA LEU A 33 8.97 7.42 -11.04
C LEU A 33 8.52 8.35 -9.90
N PHE A 34 8.67 9.66 -10.08
CA PHE A 34 8.34 10.64 -9.07
C PHE A 34 6.84 10.66 -8.78
N ASP A 35 6.02 10.69 -9.83
CA ASP A 35 4.57 10.67 -9.67
C ASP A 35 4.13 9.34 -9.05
N ALA A 36 4.66 8.20 -9.53
CA ALA A 36 4.32 6.86 -9.04
C ALA A 36 4.53 6.75 -7.52
N VAL A 37 5.69 7.18 -7.03
CA VAL A 37 6.01 7.16 -5.60
C VAL A 37 5.08 8.10 -4.84
N PHE A 38 4.89 9.33 -5.31
CA PHE A 38 4.05 10.32 -4.64
C PHE A 38 2.59 9.86 -4.52
N GLN A 39 2.06 9.29 -5.59
CA GLN A 39 0.69 8.78 -5.65
C GLN A 39 0.48 7.59 -4.71
N VAL A 40 1.46 6.67 -4.63
CA VAL A 40 1.39 5.50 -3.72
C VAL A 40 1.48 5.94 -2.27
N ILE A 41 2.41 6.84 -1.93
CA ILE A 41 2.54 7.38 -0.57
C ILE A 41 1.26 8.12 -0.16
N SER A 42 0.70 8.94 -1.05
CA SER A 42 -0.56 9.64 -0.83
C SER A 42 -1.74 8.67 -0.64
N ALA A 43 -1.82 7.61 -1.45
CA ALA A 43 -2.86 6.60 -1.36
C ALA A 43 -2.80 5.83 -0.03
N ILE A 44 -1.61 5.35 0.35
CA ILE A 44 -1.43 4.65 1.62
C ILE A 44 -1.67 5.60 2.81
N GLY A 45 -1.22 6.84 2.74
CA GLY A 45 -1.50 7.85 3.76
C GLY A 45 -2.96 8.33 3.78
N THR A 46 -3.80 7.88 2.84
CA THR A 46 -5.15 8.40 2.58
C THR A 46 -5.22 9.93 2.49
N ALA A 47 -4.13 10.55 2.03
CA ALA A 47 -3.99 11.99 1.97
C ALA A 47 -4.88 12.60 0.87
N GLY A 48 -5.23 11.79 -0.15
CA GLY A 48 -6.08 12.21 -1.25
C GLY A 48 -5.42 13.19 -2.23
N LEU A 49 -4.11 13.42 -2.08
CA LEU A 49 -3.34 14.21 -3.04
C LEU A 49 -3.04 13.39 -4.29
N GLN A 50 -3.11 14.04 -5.44
CA GLN A 50 -2.84 13.46 -6.74
C GLN A 50 -1.92 14.39 -7.52
N THR A 51 -0.81 13.88 -8.03
CA THR A 51 0.08 14.61 -8.97
C THR A 51 -0.13 14.17 -10.40
N MET A 52 -0.74 13.00 -10.59
CA MET A 52 -1.04 12.41 -11.89
C MET A 52 -2.55 12.34 -12.11
N ASP A 53 -2.96 12.41 -13.38
CA ASP A 53 -4.37 12.35 -13.75
C ASP A 53 -4.93 10.92 -13.61
N LEU A 54 -5.77 10.69 -12.59
CA LEU A 54 -6.42 9.41 -12.35
C LEU A 54 -7.46 9.07 -13.43
N ALA A 55 -7.97 10.04 -14.18
CA ALA A 55 -8.95 9.77 -15.24
C ALA A 55 -8.29 9.03 -16.41
N ALA A 56 -7.10 9.47 -16.82
CA ALA A 56 -6.30 8.89 -17.89
C ALA A 56 -5.65 7.54 -17.54
N GLN A 57 -5.63 7.16 -16.25
CA GLN A 57 -4.98 5.93 -15.81
C GLN A 57 -5.76 4.65 -16.13
N SER A 58 -5.02 3.54 -16.26
CA SER A 58 -5.61 2.22 -16.54
C SER A 58 -6.52 1.77 -15.39
N ALA A 59 -7.55 0.98 -15.71
CA ALA A 59 -8.46 0.44 -14.69
C ALA A 59 -7.72 -0.38 -13.60
N PHE A 60 -6.63 -1.06 -13.99
CA PHE A 60 -5.82 -1.85 -13.07
C PHE A 60 -5.01 -0.99 -12.10
N SER A 61 -4.46 0.13 -12.58
CA SER A 61 -3.78 1.13 -11.75
C SER A 61 -4.73 1.71 -10.69
N LYS A 62 -5.96 2.05 -11.09
CA LYS A 62 -7.01 2.55 -10.17
C LYS A 62 -7.39 1.51 -9.10
N ILE A 63 -7.56 0.25 -9.48
CA ILE A 63 -7.86 -0.83 -8.53
C ILE A 63 -6.72 -0.99 -7.52
N THR A 64 -5.48 -0.95 -8.00
CA THR A 64 -4.29 -1.03 -7.13
C THR A 64 -4.27 0.12 -6.12
N LEU A 65 -4.55 1.35 -6.56
CA LEU A 65 -4.63 2.53 -5.70
C LEU A 65 -5.79 2.45 -4.69
N MET A 66 -6.96 1.95 -5.10
CA MET A 66 -8.10 1.71 -4.19
C MET A 66 -7.75 0.68 -3.10
N ILE A 67 -7.06 -0.40 -3.48
CA ILE A 67 -6.56 -1.38 -2.52
C ILE A 67 -5.55 -0.72 -1.58
N LEU A 68 -4.57 0.04 -2.09
CA LEU A 68 -3.59 0.76 -1.27
C LEU A 68 -4.24 1.75 -0.29
N MET A 69 -5.32 2.44 -0.69
CA MET A 69 -6.09 3.31 0.21
C MET A 69 -6.84 2.54 1.30
N LEU A 70 -7.41 1.38 0.96
CA LEU A 70 -8.04 0.48 1.94
C LEU A 70 -7.02 -0.08 2.93
N LEU A 71 -5.85 -0.50 2.43
CA LEU A 71 -4.72 -0.99 3.23
C LEU A 71 -4.10 0.10 4.11
N GLY A 72 -4.11 1.34 3.64
CA GLY A 72 -3.63 2.50 4.37
C GLY A 72 -4.52 2.86 5.56
N ARG A 73 -5.84 2.83 5.35
CA ARG A 73 -6.85 3.17 6.38
C ARG A 73 -7.14 2.03 7.35
N LEU A 74 -7.18 0.79 6.87
CA LEU A 74 -7.20 -0.38 7.72
C LEU A 74 -5.76 -0.62 8.14
N GLU A 75 -5.32 0.04 9.23
CA GLU A 75 -4.04 -0.22 9.89
C GLU A 75 -3.69 -1.69 9.73
N ILE A 76 -2.56 -2.08 9.15
CA ILE A 76 -2.13 -3.46 8.83
C ILE A 76 -2.53 -4.60 9.81
N PHE A 77 -2.93 -4.31 11.05
CA PHE A 77 -3.52 -5.20 12.05
C PHE A 77 -4.73 -6.07 11.61
N PRO A 78 -5.87 -5.59 11.06
CA PRO A 78 -6.95 -6.49 10.62
C PRO A 78 -6.53 -7.40 9.48
N LEU A 79 -5.55 -7.03 8.66
CA LEU A 79 -5.06 -7.90 7.58
C LEU A 79 -4.03 -8.93 8.05
N LEU A 80 -3.16 -8.59 9.01
CA LEU A 80 -2.37 -9.58 9.74
C LEU A 80 -3.27 -10.56 10.51
N VAL A 81 -4.34 -10.05 11.14
CA VAL A 81 -5.35 -10.86 11.84
C VAL A 81 -6.16 -11.70 10.85
N LEU A 82 -6.52 -11.19 9.67
CA LEU A 82 -7.24 -11.93 8.63
C LEU A 82 -6.36 -13.01 7.99
N ALA A 83 -5.10 -12.69 7.68
CA ALA A 83 -4.12 -13.67 7.18
C ALA A 83 -3.84 -14.75 8.23
N GLY A 84 -3.66 -14.37 9.50
CA GLY A 84 -3.54 -15.32 10.61
C GLY A 84 -4.81 -16.15 10.84
N SER A 85 -5.99 -15.56 10.66
CA SER A 85 -7.28 -16.25 10.75
C SER A 85 -7.50 -17.25 9.60
N LEU A 86 -7.03 -16.93 8.40
CA LEU A 86 -7.05 -17.82 7.24
C LEU A 86 -6.09 -19.01 7.39
N ILE A 87 -4.90 -18.78 7.96
CA ILE A 87 -3.91 -19.84 8.24
C ILE A 87 -4.40 -20.79 9.34
N ARG A 88 -5.13 -20.28 10.35
CA ARG A 88 -5.67 -21.10 11.45
C ARG A 88 -6.89 -21.94 11.07
N LYS A 89 -7.51 -21.70 9.91
CA LYS A 89 -8.68 -22.46 9.42
C LYS A 89 -8.31 -23.63 8.48
N ARG A 90 -7.02 -23.92 8.31
CA ARG A 90 -6.50 -25.16 7.71
C ARG A 90 -5.86 -26.03 8.76
#